data_AF-A0A953Z4J1-F1
#
_entry.id   AF-A0A953Z4J1-F1
#
_cell.length_a   1.000
_cell.length_b   1.000
_cell.length_c   1.000
_cell.angle_alpha   90.00
_cell.angle_beta   90.00
_cell.angle_gamma   90.00
#
_symmetry.space_group_name_H-M   'P 1'
#
loop_
_entity.id
_entity.type
_entity.pdbx_description
1 polymer ?
#
loop_
_entity_poly.entity_id
_entity_poly.type
_entity_poly.pdbx_seq_one_letter_code
_entity_poly.pdbx_strand_id
1 'polypeptide(L)'
;MIRVTGDDDGVVDGLALERAIRTHLTGDPDPTRPVCTAASAMLVFERADRVAPCEFSATNVPIGGDEDPWQHPALVELRAAHARRELPTGFCAGCIWRLREGEAGRCPMVREYAVLPVSDRPGARIVVVRLGDDDAGVGARVASLLAGRVETLVVAGDDPFGSPEFASLLTACGALDADTRPALELRATVWPDPATVERKLGEVPVTRARVRWSEDLAASLASAVAIVGDPDRVVVEFALGPKTWVRLYETATIAADAGVMCRLTVDPALVELPLREQQFVAQRLARDWGRLGGDARPRSLAESAYSELLADVRAAIRRATHEDHDPSTVLDGSGAELAWPQLDDATLVDADTGAELCCRAFELRGTRSLRRWVEAHDRGQLERAAVESPWIRMLLLSVVCYGRHEPAAHVLRAIYADDKRRRA
;
A
#
# COMPACT_ATOMS: atom_id res chain seq x y z
N MET A 1 0.22 -44.74 -8.63
CA MET A 1 1.05 -44.62 -7.40
C MET A 1 2.31 -43.87 -7.80
N ILE A 2 2.34 -42.56 -7.62
CA ILE A 2 3.47 -41.70 -8.01
C ILE A 2 4.26 -41.42 -6.73
N ARG A 3 5.52 -41.85 -6.67
CA ARG A 3 6.45 -41.50 -5.58
C ARG A 3 7.13 -40.19 -5.98
N VAL A 4 6.86 -39.13 -5.22
CA VAL A 4 7.62 -37.88 -5.27
C VAL A 4 8.71 -38.00 -4.20
N THR A 5 9.97 -38.03 -4.63
CA THR A 5 11.14 -37.93 -3.75
C THR A 5 11.76 -36.55 -3.96
N GLY A 6 11.67 -35.71 -2.95
CA GLY A 6 12.39 -34.46 -2.83
C GLY A 6 12.73 -34.28 -1.37
N ASP A 7 14.02 -34.37 -1.06
CA ASP A 7 14.59 -33.95 0.21
C ASP A 7 14.47 -32.42 0.27
N ASP A 8 13.43 -31.93 0.94
CA ASP A 8 13.35 -30.62 1.60
C ASP A 8 11.99 -30.57 2.32
N ASP A 9 11.98 -30.12 3.58
CA ASP A 9 10.88 -30.16 4.57
C ASP A 9 9.63 -29.30 4.23
N GLY A 10 9.19 -29.28 2.97
CA GLY A 10 7.89 -28.77 2.58
C GLY A 10 6.81 -29.82 2.80
N VAL A 11 6.08 -29.77 3.92
CA VAL A 11 4.83 -30.52 4.07
C VAL A 11 3.84 -30.01 3.03
N VAL A 12 3.80 -30.64 1.86
CA VAL A 12 2.75 -30.41 0.87
C VAL A 12 1.48 -31.02 1.44
N ASP A 13 0.51 -30.17 1.79
CA ASP A 13 -0.82 -30.61 2.20
C ASP A 13 -1.40 -31.53 1.11
N GLY A 14 -1.51 -32.82 1.42
CA GLY A 14 -2.03 -33.83 0.49
C GLY A 14 -3.43 -33.48 -0.02
N LEU A 15 -4.24 -32.77 0.76
CA LEU A 15 -5.56 -32.29 0.33
C LEU A 15 -5.47 -31.14 -0.67
N ALA A 16 -4.43 -30.30 -0.62
CA ALA A 16 -4.21 -29.23 -1.59
C ALA A 16 -3.74 -29.80 -2.94
N LEU A 17 -2.83 -30.79 -2.91
CA LEU A 17 -2.35 -31.46 -4.12
C LEU A 17 -3.44 -32.30 -4.78
N GLU A 18 -4.22 -33.05 -4.01
CA GLU A 18 -5.34 -33.84 -4.53
C GLU A 18 -6.45 -32.95 -5.13
N ARG A 19 -6.72 -31.78 -4.52
CA ARG A 19 -7.63 -30.76 -5.08
C ARG A 19 -7.10 -30.19 -6.39
N ALA A 20 -5.83 -29.78 -6.45
CA ALA A 20 -5.21 -29.25 -7.66
C ALA A 20 -5.23 -30.25 -8.82
N ILE A 21 -4.95 -31.53 -8.54
CA ILE A 21 -5.03 -32.63 -9.50
C ILE A 21 -6.48 -32.83 -9.97
N ARG A 22 -7.45 -32.81 -9.04
CA ARG A 22 -8.87 -32.97 -9.38
C ARG A 22 -9.38 -31.81 -10.24
N THR A 23 -9.08 -30.56 -9.91
CA THR A 23 -9.45 -29.38 -10.71
C THR A 23 -8.81 -29.43 -12.10
N HIS A 24 -7.56 -29.87 -12.21
CA HIS A 24 -6.87 -29.99 -13.51
C HIS A 24 -7.45 -31.12 -14.37
N LEU A 25 -7.86 -32.24 -13.77
CA LEU A 25 -8.35 -33.42 -14.49
C LEU A 25 -9.85 -33.40 -14.80
N THR A 26 -10.67 -32.74 -13.97
CA THR A 26 -12.14 -32.77 -14.09
C THR A 26 -12.74 -31.49 -14.65
N GLY A 27 -12.01 -30.38 -14.64
CA GLY A 27 -12.53 -29.07 -15.06
C GLY A 27 -13.57 -28.48 -14.09
N ASP A 28 -13.86 -29.13 -12.97
CA ASP A 28 -14.82 -28.62 -11.99
C ASP A 28 -14.26 -27.37 -11.27
N PRO A 29 -15.03 -26.27 -11.20
CA PRO A 29 -14.60 -25.07 -10.50
C PRO A 29 -14.48 -25.34 -9.00
N ASP A 30 -13.30 -25.07 -8.44
CA ASP A 30 -13.06 -25.21 -7.00
C ASP A 30 -14.00 -24.27 -6.21
N PRO A 31 -14.93 -24.80 -5.38
CA PRO A 31 -15.89 -24.02 -4.62
C PRO A 31 -15.25 -23.15 -3.51
N THR A 32 -13.96 -23.34 -3.23
CA THR A 32 -13.20 -22.52 -2.30
C THR A 32 -12.49 -21.35 -3.00
N ARG A 33 -12.48 -21.33 -4.33
CA ARG A 33 -11.83 -20.28 -5.10
C ARG A 33 -12.62 -18.97 -4.97
N PRO A 34 -11.97 -17.88 -4.54
CA PRO A 34 -12.63 -16.59 -4.43
C PRO A 34 -12.96 -16.05 -5.81
N VAL A 35 -14.09 -15.36 -5.85
CA VAL A 35 -14.66 -14.85 -7.08
C VAL A 35 -14.21 -13.42 -7.29
N CYS A 36 -13.73 -13.11 -8.50
CA CYS A 36 -13.32 -11.77 -8.87
C CYS A 36 -14.56 -10.92 -9.21
N THR A 37 -14.82 -9.89 -8.42
CA THR A 37 -15.97 -8.97 -8.57
C THR A 37 -15.68 -7.82 -9.55
N ALA A 38 -14.41 -7.65 -9.95
CA ALA A 38 -13.91 -6.51 -10.72
C ALA A 38 -14.75 -6.24 -11.97
N ALA A 39 -14.84 -7.23 -12.86
CA ALA A 39 -15.49 -7.08 -14.15
C ALA A 39 -16.99 -6.81 -14.03
N SER A 40 -17.58 -7.16 -12.88
CA SER A 40 -19.00 -6.91 -12.56
C SER A 40 -19.26 -5.50 -12.07
N ALA A 41 -18.24 -4.79 -11.59
CA ALA A 41 -18.42 -3.52 -10.93
C ALA A 41 -17.52 -2.39 -11.43
N MET A 42 -16.52 -2.68 -12.26
CA MET A 42 -15.52 -1.71 -12.66
C MET A 42 -15.32 -1.64 -14.18
N LEU A 43 -15.10 -0.42 -14.66
CA LEU A 43 -14.49 -0.14 -15.95
C LEU A 43 -13.36 0.86 -15.80
N VAL A 44 -12.30 0.69 -16.59
CA VAL A 44 -11.12 1.55 -16.58
C VAL A 44 -10.91 2.16 -17.96
N PHE A 45 -10.80 3.50 -18.01
CA PHE A 45 -10.55 4.27 -19.20
C PHE A 45 -9.17 4.91 -19.12
N GLU A 46 -8.30 4.50 -20.04
CA GLU A 46 -7.03 5.17 -20.35
C GLU A 46 -7.13 5.93 -21.69
N ARG A 47 -8.05 5.51 -22.57
CA ARG A 47 -8.30 6.09 -23.89
C ARG A 47 -9.80 6.01 -24.19
N ALA A 48 -10.32 6.91 -25.01
CA ALA A 48 -11.77 6.97 -25.29
C ALA A 48 -12.31 5.75 -26.07
N ASP A 49 -11.44 5.10 -26.86
CA ASP A 49 -11.78 4.03 -27.81
C ASP A 49 -11.64 2.61 -27.22
N ARG A 50 -11.26 2.48 -25.95
CA ARG A 50 -11.04 1.18 -25.32
C ARG A 50 -11.31 1.24 -23.82
N VAL A 51 -11.67 0.10 -23.25
CA VAL A 51 -11.96 -0.02 -21.82
C VAL A 51 -11.33 -1.29 -21.25
N ALA A 52 -10.82 -1.21 -20.03
CA ALA A 52 -10.41 -2.38 -19.27
C ALA A 52 -11.53 -2.80 -18.30
N PRO A 53 -11.79 -4.11 -18.10
CA PRO A 53 -12.74 -4.60 -17.10
C PRO A 53 -12.29 -4.42 -15.65
N CYS A 54 -11.01 -4.10 -15.43
CA CYS A 54 -10.47 -3.79 -14.10
C CYS A 54 -9.11 -3.10 -14.18
N GLU A 55 -8.66 -2.54 -13.06
CA GLU A 55 -7.37 -1.82 -12.95
C GLU A 55 -6.13 -2.67 -13.23
N PHE A 56 -6.27 -4.00 -13.19
CA PHE A 56 -5.18 -4.97 -13.38
C PHE A 56 -5.39 -5.86 -14.60
N SER A 57 -6.32 -5.48 -15.48
CA SER A 57 -6.59 -6.24 -16.68
C SER A 57 -5.36 -6.22 -17.58
N ALA A 58 -4.98 -7.38 -18.11
CA ALA A 58 -3.89 -7.47 -19.08
C ALA A 58 -4.32 -7.07 -20.50
N THR A 59 -5.62 -6.90 -20.74
CA THR A 59 -6.16 -6.60 -22.07
C THR A 59 -7.28 -5.57 -21.97
N ASN A 60 -7.33 -4.69 -22.96
CA ASN A 60 -8.39 -3.71 -23.15
C ASN A 60 -9.34 -4.17 -24.26
N VAL A 61 -10.61 -3.84 -24.12
CA VAL A 61 -11.67 -4.11 -25.09
C VAL A 61 -11.87 -2.84 -25.91
N PRO A 62 -11.68 -2.87 -27.25
CA PRO A 62 -12.08 -1.76 -28.10
C PRO A 62 -13.60 -1.53 -27.99
N ILE A 63 -14.01 -0.28 -27.87
CA ILE A 63 -15.43 0.08 -27.74
C ILE A 63 -15.82 1.10 -28.81
N GLY A 64 -17.01 0.93 -29.38
CA GLY A 64 -17.58 1.91 -30.30
C GLY A 64 -18.00 3.21 -29.59
N GLY A 65 -18.23 4.27 -30.37
CA GLY A 65 -18.53 5.62 -29.85
C GLY A 65 -19.73 5.67 -28.90
N ASP A 66 -20.90 5.19 -29.34
CA ASP A 66 -22.15 5.29 -28.58
C ASP A 66 -22.54 4.00 -27.83
N GLU A 67 -21.73 2.95 -27.92
CA GLU A 67 -22.00 1.69 -27.25
C GLU A 67 -21.92 1.88 -25.73
N ASP A 68 -22.84 1.30 -24.95
CA ASP A 68 -22.66 1.18 -23.49
C ASP A 68 -21.57 0.12 -23.25
N PRO A 69 -20.37 0.49 -22.77
CA PRO A 69 -19.28 -0.46 -22.58
C PRO A 69 -19.66 -1.59 -21.63
N TRP A 70 -20.58 -1.36 -20.68
CA TRP A 70 -21.06 -2.42 -19.81
C TRP A 70 -21.76 -3.52 -20.58
N GLN A 71 -22.42 -3.21 -21.69
CA GLN A 71 -23.14 -4.19 -22.53
C GLN A 71 -22.27 -4.83 -23.61
N HIS A 72 -21.00 -4.44 -23.74
CA HIS A 72 -20.13 -4.98 -24.76
C HIS A 72 -20.02 -6.51 -24.62
N PRO A 73 -20.19 -7.31 -25.71
CA PRO A 73 -20.27 -8.77 -25.64
C PRO A 73 -19.12 -9.44 -24.89
N ALA A 74 -17.88 -9.00 -25.14
CA ALA A 74 -16.69 -9.53 -24.45
C ALA A 74 -16.71 -9.30 -22.93
N LEU A 75 -17.28 -8.18 -22.47
CA LEU A 75 -17.38 -7.86 -21.05
C LEU A 75 -18.54 -8.60 -20.38
N VAL A 76 -19.65 -8.80 -21.10
CA VAL A 76 -20.76 -9.67 -20.66
C VAL A 76 -20.27 -11.11 -20.47
N GLU A 77 -19.54 -11.64 -21.44
CA GLU A 77 -18.97 -12.99 -21.37
C GLU A 77 -17.98 -13.13 -20.20
N LEU A 78 -17.12 -12.14 -20.00
CA LEU A 78 -16.18 -12.11 -18.88
C LEU A 78 -16.89 -12.15 -17.52
N ARG A 79 -17.94 -11.34 -17.33
CA ARG A 79 -18.75 -11.35 -16.09
C ARG A 79 -19.43 -12.70 -15.88
N ALA A 80 -19.99 -13.28 -16.94
CA ALA A 80 -20.61 -14.60 -16.86
C ALA A 80 -19.59 -15.67 -16.48
N ALA A 81 -18.37 -15.61 -17.02
CA ALA A 81 -17.26 -16.49 -16.64
C ALA A 81 -16.88 -16.32 -15.16
N HIS A 82 -16.70 -15.08 -14.68
CA HIS A 82 -16.43 -14.81 -13.27
C HIS A 82 -17.56 -15.29 -12.35
N ALA A 83 -18.82 -15.12 -12.73
CA ALA A 83 -19.97 -15.63 -11.96
C ALA A 83 -19.96 -17.17 -11.85
N ARG A 84 -19.41 -17.86 -12.85
CA ARG A 84 -19.13 -19.31 -12.84
C ARG A 84 -17.79 -19.68 -12.19
N ARG A 85 -17.07 -18.72 -11.62
CA ARG A 85 -15.75 -18.86 -10.98
C ARG A 85 -14.61 -19.26 -11.94
N GLU A 86 -14.82 -19.01 -13.23
CA GLU A 86 -13.80 -19.16 -14.26
C GLU A 86 -12.90 -17.92 -14.26
N LEU A 87 -11.59 -18.11 -14.45
CA LEU A 87 -10.64 -17.01 -14.64
C LEU A 87 -10.03 -17.11 -16.03
N PRO A 88 -10.60 -16.42 -17.04
CA PRO A 88 -10.07 -16.46 -18.39
C PRO A 88 -8.67 -15.84 -18.43
N THR A 89 -7.72 -16.56 -19.05
CA THR A 89 -6.29 -16.23 -19.04
C THR A 89 -5.95 -14.93 -19.75
N GLY A 90 -6.81 -14.41 -20.65
CA GLY A 90 -6.61 -13.13 -21.32
C GLY A 90 -6.69 -11.94 -20.37
N PHE A 91 -7.91 -11.56 -19.97
CA PHE A 91 -8.13 -10.41 -19.08
C PHE A 91 -7.47 -10.58 -17.71
N CYS A 92 -7.55 -11.80 -17.13
CA CYS A 92 -7.07 -12.03 -15.77
C CYS A 92 -5.57 -12.29 -15.67
N ALA A 93 -4.79 -12.26 -16.76
CA ALA A 93 -3.37 -12.66 -16.75
C ALA A 93 -2.56 -11.98 -15.63
N GLY A 94 -2.86 -10.70 -15.34
CA GLY A 94 -2.18 -9.93 -14.28
C GLY A 94 -2.40 -10.44 -12.86
N CYS A 95 -3.48 -11.17 -12.60
CA CYS A 95 -3.85 -11.65 -11.26
C CYS A 95 -4.06 -13.18 -11.18
N ILE A 96 -4.13 -13.87 -12.32
CA ILE A 96 -4.57 -15.26 -12.40
C ILE A 96 -3.68 -16.22 -11.64
N TRP A 97 -2.37 -15.95 -11.58
CA TRP A 97 -1.43 -16.76 -10.81
C TRP A 97 -1.72 -16.68 -9.30
N ARG A 98 -1.92 -15.47 -8.76
CA ARG A 98 -2.30 -15.23 -7.35
C ARG A 98 -3.63 -15.89 -6.98
N LEU A 99 -4.58 -15.86 -7.91
CA LEU A 99 -5.90 -16.46 -7.73
C LEU A 99 -5.93 -17.98 -7.97
N ARG A 100 -4.86 -18.57 -8.50
CA ARG A 100 -4.71 -20.04 -8.69
C ARG A 100 -3.96 -20.68 -7.53
N GLU A 101 -2.98 -19.99 -6.95
CA GLU A 101 -2.09 -20.54 -5.92
C GLU A 101 -2.61 -20.37 -4.48
N GLY A 102 -3.90 -20.08 -4.29
CA GLY A 102 -4.48 -19.85 -2.96
C GLY A 102 -4.07 -18.51 -2.31
N GLU A 103 -3.30 -17.67 -3.01
CA GLU A 103 -2.90 -16.33 -2.55
C GLU A 103 -3.95 -15.25 -2.83
N ALA A 104 -5.22 -15.61 -2.87
CA ALA A 104 -6.25 -14.68 -3.29
C ALA A 104 -6.40 -13.47 -2.36
N GLY A 105 -6.12 -13.63 -1.07
CA GLY A 105 -6.04 -12.51 -0.12
C GLY A 105 -4.91 -11.51 -0.45
N ARG A 106 -3.95 -11.90 -1.29
CA ARG A 106 -2.86 -11.04 -1.81
C ARG A 106 -3.18 -10.47 -3.20
N CYS A 107 -4.30 -10.85 -3.82
CA CYS A 107 -4.74 -10.25 -5.07
C CYS A 107 -5.24 -8.82 -4.81
N PRO A 108 -4.64 -7.77 -5.43
CA PRO A 108 -5.05 -6.38 -5.20
C PRO A 108 -6.54 -6.15 -5.45
N MET A 109 -7.10 -6.79 -6.48
CA MET A 109 -8.53 -6.71 -6.78
C MET A 109 -9.40 -7.26 -5.65
N VAL A 110 -9.02 -8.41 -5.08
CA VAL A 110 -9.78 -9.02 -3.98
C VAL A 110 -9.65 -8.13 -2.74
N ARG A 111 -8.46 -7.61 -2.42
CA ARG A 111 -8.29 -6.73 -1.26
C ARG A 111 -9.12 -5.45 -1.34
N GLU A 112 -9.07 -4.77 -2.49
CA GLU A 112 -9.72 -3.47 -2.62
C GLU A 112 -11.22 -3.56 -2.88
N TYR A 113 -11.70 -4.69 -3.41
CA TYR A 113 -13.07 -4.80 -3.93
C TYR A 113 -13.79 -6.12 -3.56
N ALA A 114 -13.28 -6.92 -2.60
CA ALA A 114 -13.92 -8.17 -2.14
C ALA A 114 -15.33 -7.98 -1.55
N VAL A 115 -15.64 -6.79 -1.07
CA VAL A 115 -16.96 -6.48 -0.49
C VAL A 115 -18.04 -6.25 -1.54
N LEU A 116 -17.68 -6.15 -2.83
CA LEU A 116 -18.64 -5.95 -3.91
C LEU A 116 -19.37 -7.27 -4.22
N PRO A 117 -20.67 -7.24 -4.53
CA PRO A 117 -21.40 -8.45 -4.91
C PRO A 117 -20.93 -8.95 -6.27
N VAL A 118 -20.74 -10.26 -6.40
CA VAL A 118 -20.56 -10.90 -7.70
C VAL A 118 -21.92 -11.00 -8.38
N SER A 119 -22.04 -10.43 -9.57
CA SER A 119 -23.23 -10.56 -10.39
C SER A 119 -22.87 -10.59 -11.88
N ASP A 120 -23.68 -11.28 -12.67
CA ASP A 120 -23.69 -11.20 -14.13
C ASP A 120 -24.20 -9.83 -14.64
N ARG A 121 -24.80 -9.04 -13.75
CA ARG A 121 -25.26 -7.67 -13.97
C ARG A 121 -24.38 -6.67 -13.22
N PRO A 122 -24.20 -5.45 -13.75
CA PRO A 122 -23.53 -4.40 -13.01
C PRO A 122 -24.38 -3.99 -11.80
N GLY A 123 -23.87 -4.29 -10.60
CA GLY A 123 -24.46 -3.87 -9.33
C GLY A 123 -24.01 -2.46 -8.99
N ALA A 124 -22.83 -2.34 -8.39
CA ALA A 124 -22.12 -1.07 -8.23
C ALA A 124 -21.38 -0.72 -9.53
N ARG A 125 -21.49 0.52 -10.04
CA ARG A 125 -20.76 0.96 -11.23
C ARG A 125 -19.64 1.92 -10.84
N ILE A 126 -18.42 1.40 -10.84
CA ILE A 126 -17.18 2.13 -10.60
C ILE A 126 -16.54 2.42 -11.95
N VAL A 127 -16.26 3.69 -12.23
CA VAL A 127 -15.49 4.09 -13.40
C VAL A 127 -14.17 4.66 -12.94
N VAL A 128 -13.07 4.11 -13.43
CA VAL A 128 -11.72 4.60 -13.20
C VAL A 128 -11.22 5.28 -14.46
N VAL A 129 -10.80 6.53 -14.34
CA VAL A 129 -10.17 7.30 -15.41
C VAL A 129 -8.70 7.48 -15.08
N ARG A 130 -7.82 7.04 -15.97
CA ARG A 130 -6.38 7.23 -15.88
C ARG A 130 -5.96 8.29 -16.89
N LEU A 131 -5.61 9.46 -16.36
CA LEU A 131 -5.15 10.61 -17.11
C LEU A 131 -3.63 10.50 -17.33
N GLY A 132 -3.20 10.78 -18.55
CA GLY A 132 -1.83 10.61 -19.02
C GLY A 132 -1.68 11.11 -20.45
N ASP A 133 -0.59 10.78 -21.13
CA ASP A 133 -0.25 11.37 -22.43
C ASP A 133 -1.25 11.05 -23.57
N ASP A 134 -2.04 9.99 -23.42
CA ASP A 134 -2.93 9.41 -24.45
C ASP A 134 -4.43 9.55 -24.10
N ASP A 135 -4.81 10.38 -23.13
CA ASP A 135 -6.15 10.43 -22.54
C ASP A 135 -7.20 11.24 -23.33
N ALA A 136 -6.85 11.71 -24.53
CA ALA A 136 -7.71 12.58 -25.34
C ALA A 136 -9.11 11.99 -25.55
N GLY A 137 -10.14 12.79 -25.22
CA GLY A 137 -11.54 12.44 -25.36
C GLY A 137 -12.09 11.48 -24.31
N VAL A 138 -11.28 11.01 -23.35
CA VAL A 138 -11.74 10.14 -22.27
C VAL A 138 -12.78 10.84 -21.40
N GLY A 139 -12.58 12.13 -21.10
CA GLY A 139 -13.50 12.91 -20.28
C GLY A 139 -14.89 13.00 -20.92
N ALA A 140 -14.94 13.31 -22.22
CA ALA A 140 -16.20 13.33 -22.97
C ALA A 140 -16.86 11.94 -23.04
N ARG A 141 -16.07 10.88 -23.25
CA ARG A 141 -16.58 9.51 -23.28
C ARG A 141 -17.18 9.09 -21.94
N VAL A 142 -16.49 9.37 -20.84
CA VAL A 142 -16.96 8.99 -19.50
C VAL A 142 -18.12 9.87 -19.06
N ALA A 143 -18.13 11.16 -19.44
CA ALA A 143 -19.26 12.05 -19.17
C ALA A 143 -20.59 11.49 -19.69
N SER A 144 -20.61 10.86 -20.87
CA SER A 144 -21.84 10.23 -21.39
C SER A 144 -22.28 9.00 -20.59
N LEU A 145 -21.36 8.34 -19.88
CA LEU A 145 -21.65 7.19 -19.02
C LEU A 145 -22.19 7.59 -17.64
N LEU A 146 -21.87 8.80 -17.15
CA LEU A 146 -22.28 9.24 -15.82
C LEU A 146 -23.81 9.27 -15.65
N ALA A 147 -24.55 9.56 -16.73
CA ALA A 147 -26.01 9.51 -16.75
C ALA A 147 -26.57 8.10 -16.46
N GLY A 148 -25.77 7.04 -16.67
CA GLY A 148 -26.14 5.64 -16.46
C GLY A 148 -25.96 5.11 -15.03
N ARG A 149 -26.05 5.97 -13.99
CA ARG A 149 -25.81 5.65 -12.56
C ARG A 149 -24.42 5.08 -12.30
N VAL A 150 -23.39 5.91 -12.50
CA VAL A 150 -22.05 5.64 -11.94
C VAL A 150 -22.08 5.98 -10.45
N GLU A 151 -21.72 5.02 -9.60
CA GLU A 151 -21.69 5.21 -8.15
C GLU A 151 -20.39 5.86 -7.70
N THR A 152 -19.26 5.42 -8.27
CA THR A 152 -17.93 5.91 -7.93
C THR A 152 -17.19 6.29 -9.20
N LEU A 153 -16.70 7.53 -9.26
CA LEU A 153 -15.77 8.00 -10.27
C LEU A 153 -14.40 8.13 -9.61
N VAL A 154 -13.44 7.32 -10.06
CA VAL A 154 -12.04 7.44 -9.66
C VAL A 154 -11.29 8.18 -10.77
N VAL A 155 -10.59 9.26 -10.45
CA VAL A 155 -9.70 9.93 -11.40
C VAL A 155 -8.26 9.81 -10.90
N ALA A 156 -7.39 9.23 -11.72
CA ALA A 156 -5.99 8.97 -11.40
C ALA A 156 -5.06 9.62 -12.42
N GLY A 157 -3.99 10.27 -11.95
CA GLY A 157 -2.98 10.89 -12.81
C GLY A 157 -1.92 11.60 -11.98
N ASP A 158 -0.84 12.10 -12.58
CA ASP A 158 0.18 12.82 -11.81
C ASP A 158 -0.30 14.21 -11.38
N ASP A 159 -0.89 14.96 -12.31
CA ASP A 159 -1.58 16.23 -12.06
C ASP A 159 -2.96 16.24 -12.77
N PRO A 160 -3.98 15.59 -12.19
CA PRO A 160 -5.33 15.62 -12.73
C PRO A 160 -5.87 17.04 -12.86
N PHE A 161 -5.50 17.93 -11.93
CA PHE A 161 -5.98 19.30 -11.89
C PHE A 161 -5.51 20.10 -13.12
N GLY A 162 -4.37 19.76 -13.70
CA GLY A 162 -3.87 20.33 -14.95
C GLY A 162 -4.56 19.79 -16.22
N SER A 163 -5.29 18.67 -16.14
CA SER A 163 -5.85 17.99 -17.31
C SER A 163 -7.17 18.61 -17.80
N PRO A 164 -7.32 18.89 -19.11
CA PRO A 164 -8.60 19.33 -19.68
C PRO A 164 -9.66 18.23 -19.59
N GLU A 165 -9.27 16.95 -19.62
CA GLU A 165 -10.19 15.82 -19.50
C GLU A 165 -10.79 15.76 -18.09
N PHE A 166 -10.01 16.07 -17.05
CA PHE A 166 -10.55 16.19 -15.69
C PHE A 166 -11.54 17.34 -15.56
N ALA A 167 -11.24 18.50 -16.17
CA ALA A 167 -12.18 19.63 -16.18
C ALA A 167 -13.51 19.28 -16.88
N SER A 168 -13.44 18.51 -17.97
CA SER A 168 -14.62 17.98 -18.67
C SER A 168 -15.44 17.05 -17.77
N LEU A 169 -14.78 16.13 -17.05
CA LEU A 169 -15.43 15.23 -16.09
C LEU A 169 -16.10 15.99 -14.95
N LEU A 170 -15.43 17.00 -14.38
CA LEU A 170 -16.00 17.82 -13.30
C LEU A 170 -17.22 18.61 -13.79
N THR A 171 -17.16 19.16 -15.00
CA THR A 171 -18.30 19.84 -15.63
C THR A 171 -19.49 18.89 -15.76
N ALA A 172 -19.24 17.67 -16.25
CA ALA A 172 -20.28 16.65 -16.38
C ALA A 172 -20.84 16.22 -15.02
N CYS A 173 -20.01 16.02 -14.00
CA CYS A 173 -20.44 15.70 -12.64
C CYS A 173 -21.25 16.82 -11.99
N GLY A 174 -20.85 18.08 -12.22
CA GLY A 174 -21.54 19.26 -11.71
C GLY A 174 -22.92 19.46 -12.34
N ALA A 175 -23.12 18.98 -13.57
CA ALA A 175 -24.41 19.00 -14.26
C ALA A 175 -25.39 17.93 -13.76
N LEU A 176 -24.94 16.97 -12.96
CA LEU A 176 -25.79 15.95 -12.35
C LEU A 176 -26.44 16.47 -11.06
N ASP A 177 -27.67 16.03 -10.81
CA ASP A 177 -28.36 16.21 -9.55
C ASP A 177 -27.54 15.55 -8.42
N ALA A 178 -27.56 16.16 -7.23
CA ALA A 178 -26.77 15.72 -6.08
C ALA A 178 -26.97 14.23 -5.73
N ASP A 179 -28.21 13.73 -5.86
CA ASP A 179 -28.57 12.33 -5.57
C ASP A 179 -28.05 11.32 -6.61
N THR A 180 -27.65 11.79 -7.79
CA THR A 180 -27.16 10.96 -8.90
C THR A 180 -25.68 11.19 -9.20
N ARG A 181 -25.05 12.15 -8.52
CA ARG A 181 -23.64 12.48 -8.68
C ARG A 181 -22.79 11.35 -8.11
N PRO A 182 -21.79 10.84 -8.87
CA PRO A 182 -20.90 9.80 -8.36
C PRO A 182 -20.07 10.32 -7.19
N ALA A 183 -19.74 9.43 -6.25
CA ALA A 183 -18.68 9.66 -5.28
C ALA A 183 -17.34 9.81 -6.03
N LEU A 184 -16.69 10.96 -5.88
CA LEU A 184 -15.40 11.23 -6.51
C LEU A 184 -14.26 10.74 -5.61
N GLU A 185 -13.38 9.89 -6.15
CA GLU A 185 -12.08 9.55 -5.58
C GLU A 185 -10.97 10.12 -6.46
N LEU A 186 -10.03 10.86 -5.88
CA LEU A 186 -8.89 11.43 -6.61
C LEU A 186 -7.60 10.72 -6.23
N ARG A 187 -6.84 10.27 -7.22
CA ARG A 187 -5.51 9.65 -7.05
C ARG A 187 -4.47 10.50 -7.77
N ALA A 188 -3.79 11.38 -7.04
CA ALA A 188 -2.86 12.35 -7.62
C ALA A 188 -1.50 12.35 -6.96
N THR A 189 -0.46 12.64 -7.74
CA THR A 189 0.91 12.87 -7.24
C THR A 189 1.08 14.31 -6.76
N VAL A 190 0.41 15.25 -7.44
CA VAL A 190 0.43 16.68 -7.14
C VAL A 190 -0.96 17.14 -6.73
N TRP A 191 -1.05 17.76 -5.56
CA TRP A 191 -2.23 18.50 -5.13
C TRP A 191 -1.87 19.99 -5.00
N PRO A 192 -2.52 20.88 -5.77
CA PRO A 192 -2.41 22.32 -5.57
C PRO A 192 -2.84 22.74 -4.17
N ASP A 193 -2.65 24.00 -3.81
CA ASP A 193 -3.18 24.55 -2.56
C ASP A 193 -4.72 24.37 -2.46
N PRO A 194 -5.30 24.30 -1.25
CA PRO A 194 -6.73 24.03 -1.07
C PRO A 194 -7.64 24.98 -1.86
N ALA A 195 -7.35 26.27 -1.88
CA ALA A 195 -8.19 27.26 -2.57
C ALA A 195 -8.20 27.04 -4.09
N THR A 196 -7.05 26.66 -4.66
CA THR A 196 -6.98 26.26 -6.06
C THR A 196 -7.77 24.98 -6.34
N VAL A 197 -7.71 23.99 -5.45
CA VAL A 197 -8.45 22.73 -5.60
C VAL A 197 -9.96 22.97 -5.50
N GLU A 198 -10.43 23.70 -4.49
CA GLU A 198 -11.85 24.08 -4.32
C GLU A 198 -12.39 24.79 -5.57
N ARG A 199 -11.66 25.78 -6.09
CA ARG A 199 -12.05 26.50 -7.31
C ARG A 199 -12.17 25.57 -8.52
N LYS A 200 -11.31 24.56 -8.64
CA LYS A 200 -11.34 23.62 -9.76
C LYS A 200 -12.46 22.59 -9.62
N LEU A 201 -12.69 22.07 -8.41
CA LEU A 201 -13.74 21.10 -8.12
C LEU A 201 -15.14 21.72 -8.20
N GLY A 202 -15.27 23.01 -7.88
CA GLY A 202 -16.56 23.67 -7.74
C GLY A 202 -17.39 22.99 -6.66
N GLU A 203 -18.57 22.49 -7.02
CA GLU A 203 -19.50 21.83 -6.09
C GLU A 203 -19.31 20.30 -6.03
N VAL A 204 -18.36 19.73 -6.79
CA VAL A 204 -18.18 18.27 -6.84
C VAL A 204 -17.40 17.80 -5.60
N PRO A 205 -18.04 17.05 -4.67
CA PRO A 205 -17.38 16.66 -3.43
C PRO A 205 -16.38 15.52 -3.68
N VAL A 206 -15.18 15.63 -3.11
CA VAL A 206 -14.20 14.54 -3.09
C VAL A 206 -14.43 13.71 -1.83
N THR A 207 -14.80 12.44 -2.04
CA THR A 207 -15.12 11.52 -0.94
C THR A 207 -13.90 10.77 -0.43
N ARG A 208 -12.87 10.64 -1.26
CA ARG A 208 -11.62 9.95 -0.93
C ARG A 208 -10.46 10.54 -1.73
N ALA A 209 -9.30 10.63 -1.11
CA ALA A 209 -8.07 11.03 -1.79
C ALA A 209 -6.96 9.99 -1.61
N ARG A 210 -6.24 9.70 -2.68
CA ARG A 210 -4.97 8.98 -2.64
C ARG A 210 -3.87 9.92 -3.13
N VAL A 211 -2.87 10.17 -2.30
CA VAL A 211 -1.75 11.06 -2.59
C VAL A 211 -0.53 10.20 -2.85
N ARG A 212 -0.02 10.20 -4.07
CA ARG A 212 1.24 9.50 -4.39
C ARG A 212 2.43 10.29 -3.89
N TRP A 213 3.51 9.58 -3.57
CA TRP A 213 4.75 10.22 -3.15
C TRP A 213 5.29 11.20 -4.21
N SER A 214 5.67 12.39 -3.75
CA SER A 214 6.37 13.44 -4.50
C SER A 214 7.30 14.23 -3.56
N GLU A 215 8.13 15.12 -4.11
CA GLU A 215 9.00 15.98 -3.30
C GLU A 215 8.20 16.92 -2.38
N ASP A 216 7.03 17.36 -2.84
CA ASP A 216 6.11 18.25 -2.11
C ASP A 216 4.98 17.47 -1.39
N LEU A 217 5.23 16.22 -0.99
CA LEU A 217 4.23 15.35 -0.37
C LEU A 217 3.52 16.03 0.81
N ALA A 218 4.25 16.73 1.68
CA ALA A 218 3.66 17.38 2.85
C ALA A 218 2.62 18.45 2.46
N ALA A 219 2.91 19.27 1.45
CA ALA A 219 1.99 20.28 0.94
C ALA A 219 0.80 19.62 0.24
N SER A 220 1.06 18.61 -0.60
CA SER A 220 0.00 17.89 -1.31
C SER A 220 -0.95 17.17 -0.36
N LEU A 221 -0.41 16.55 0.68
CA LEU A 221 -1.18 15.85 1.70
C LEU A 221 -2.02 16.80 2.54
N ALA A 222 -1.44 17.92 2.98
CA ALA A 222 -2.18 18.95 3.71
C ALA A 222 -3.36 19.48 2.89
N SER A 223 -3.17 19.66 1.58
CA SER A 223 -4.24 20.04 0.66
C SER A 223 -5.31 18.97 0.55
N ALA A 224 -4.94 17.72 0.29
CA ALA A 224 -5.88 16.61 0.21
C ALA A 224 -6.73 16.44 1.48
N VAL A 225 -6.12 16.56 2.67
CA VAL A 225 -6.82 16.50 3.96
C VAL A 225 -7.79 17.67 4.12
N ALA A 226 -7.39 18.89 3.75
CA ALA A 226 -8.28 20.05 3.82
C ALA A 226 -9.51 19.89 2.93
N ILE A 227 -9.34 19.34 1.73
CA ILE A 227 -10.41 19.17 0.74
C ILE A 227 -11.37 18.03 1.11
N VAL A 228 -10.83 16.91 1.60
CA VAL A 228 -11.65 15.75 2.00
C VAL A 228 -12.31 15.97 3.37
N GLY A 229 -11.67 16.74 4.26
CA GLY A 229 -12.16 17.08 5.59
C GLY A 229 -12.07 15.94 6.62
N ASP A 230 -11.69 14.74 6.20
CA ASP A 230 -11.57 13.53 7.02
C ASP A 230 -10.24 12.81 6.69
N PRO A 231 -9.24 12.85 7.58
CA PRO A 231 -7.94 12.19 7.39
C PRO A 231 -8.04 10.68 7.12
N ASP A 232 -9.06 10.00 7.65
CA ASP A 232 -9.24 8.54 7.46
C ASP A 232 -9.63 8.19 6.01
N ARG A 233 -10.10 9.19 5.25
CA ARG A 233 -10.44 9.07 3.83
C ARG A 233 -9.33 9.54 2.90
N VAL A 234 -8.19 9.93 3.46
CA VAL A 234 -6.97 10.22 2.71
C VAL A 234 -6.00 9.06 2.89
N VAL A 235 -5.28 8.71 1.83
CA VAL A 235 -4.26 7.66 1.87
C VAL A 235 -3.03 8.14 1.12
N VAL A 236 -1.84 8.00 1.71
CA VAL A 236 -0.59 8.20 0.98
C VAL A 236 -0.20 6.90 0.28
N GLU A 237 -0.02 6.89 -1.03
CA GLU A 237 0.47 5.74 -1.79
C GLU A 237 1.96 5.88 -2.07
N PHE A 238 2.77 4.99 -1.49
CA PHE A 238 4.22 4.97 -1.70
C PHE A 238 4.62 3.73 -2.49
N ALA A 239 5.15 3.93 -3.70
CA ALA A 239 5.74 2.85 -4.48
C ALA A 239 7.22 2.69 -4.13
N LEU A 240 7.57 1.53 -3.57
CA LEU A 240 8.96 1.14 -3.37
C LEU A 240 9.60 0.88 -4.73
N GLY A 241 10.66 1.63 -5.02
CA GLY A 241 11.39 1.56 -6.28
C GLY A 241 12.88 1.82 -6.08
N PRO A 242 13.74 1.51 -7.07
CA PRO A 242 15.20 1.64 -6.95
C PRO A 242 15.71 3.04 -6.60
N LYS A 243 14.90 4.07 -6.91
CA LYS A 243 15.19 5.49 -6.65
C LYS A 243 14.37 6.08 -5.49
N THR A 244 13.21 5.50 -5.18
CA THR A 244 12.27 6.05 -4.20
C THR A 244 12.45 5.44 -2.83
N TRP A 245 12.98 4.22 -2.70
CA TRP A 245 13.05 3.49 -1.42
C TRP A 245 13.63 4.27 -0.25
N VAL A 246 14.60 5.16 -0.51
CA VAL A 246 15.21 6.07 0.49
C VAL A 246 14.21 7.02 1.14
N ARG A 247 13.04 7.22 0.54
CA ARG A 247 12.00 8.15 0.94
C ARG A 247 10.89 7.51 1.76
N LEU A 248 10.90 6.19 1.94
CA LEU A 248 9.83 5.48 2.66
C LEU A 248 9.65 6.03 4.09
N TYR A 249 10.74 6.20 4.83
CA TYR A 249 10.71 6.71 6.20
C TYR A 249 10.15 8.13 6.29
N GLU A 250 10.64 9.02 5.42
CA GLU A 250 10.19 10.40 5.32
C GLU A 250 8.70 10.46 4.98
N THR A 251 8.26 9.65 4.01
CA THR A 251 6.85 9.54 3.59
C THR A 251 5.96 9.06 4.73
N ALA A 252 6.34 7.99 5.42
CA ALA A 252 5.59 7.43 6.53
C ALA A 252 5.48 8.43 7.70
N THR A 253 6.54 9.21 7.95
CA THR A 253 6.55 10.26 8.97
C THR A 253 5.60 11.40 8.59
N ILE A 254 5.67 11.90 7.36
CA ILE A 254 4.76 12.95 6.85
C ILE A 254 3.29 12.50 6.94
N ALA A 255 3.00 11.25 6.56
CA ALA A 255 1.66 10.69 6.64
C ALA A 255 1.17 10.60 8.10
N ALA A 256 2.02 10.11 9.00
CA ALA A 256 1.70 9.98 10.42
C ALA A 256 1.45 11.35 11.10
N ASP A 257 2.27 12.36 10.78
CA ASP A 257 2.12 13.71 11.31
C ASP A 257 0.78 14.35 10.86
N ALA A 258 0.30 13.99 9.68
CA ALA A 258 -1.01 14.40 9.16
C ALA A 258 -2.17 13.53 9.68
N GLY A 259 -1.90 12.49 10.48
CA GLY A 259 -2.90 11.53 10.92
C GLY A 259 -3.47 10.66 9.80
N VAL A 260 -2.73 10.52 8.70
CA VAL A 260 -3.16 9.82 7.47
C VAL A 260 -2.48 8.46 7.34
N MET A 261 -3.21 7.48 6.82
CA MET A 261 -2.65 6.17 6.49
C MET A 261 -1.70 6.25 5.29
N CYS A 262 -0.51 5.65 5.41
CA CYS A 262 0.36 5.37 4.28
C CYS A 262 0.10 3.93 3.78
N ARG A 263 0.15 3.69 2.47
CA ARG A 263 0.10 2.39 1.80
C ARG A 263 1.40 2.16 1.05
N LEU A 264 2.04 1.02 1.30
CA LEU A 264 3.28 0.63 0.65
C LEU A 264 3.00 -0.31 -0.52
N THR A 265 3.44 0.07 -1.72
CA THR A 265 3.43 -0.80 -2.89
C THR A 265 4.82 -1.36 -3.11
N VAL A 266 4.99 -2.66 -2.92
CA VAL A 266 6.25 -3.38 -3.17
C VAL A 266 6.02 -4.32 -4.36
N ASP A 267 6.26 -3.84 -5.59
CA ASP A 267 6.31 -4.64 -6.83
C ASP A 267 5.24 -5.75 -7.01
N PRO A 268 4.36 -5.67 -8.04
CA PRO A 268 2.89 -5.44 -8.01
C PRO A 268 2.06 -6.06 -6.87
N ALA A 269 2.66 -6.58 -5.80
CA ALA A 269 1.99 -6.94 -4.58
C ALA A 269 1.81 -5.65 -3.77
N LEU A 270 0.62 -5.07 -3.88
CA LEU A 270 0.22 -3.99 -3.01
C LEU A 270 0.11 -4.55 -1.59
N VAL A 271 0.86 -4.01 -0.64
CA VAL A 271 0.79 -4.41 0.77
C VAL A 271 0.40 -3.20 1.61
N GLU A 272 -0.85 -3.15 2.06
CA GLU A 272 -1.17 -2.29 3.20
C GLU A 272 -0.38 -2.81 4.40
N LEU A 273 0.57 -2.00 4.81
CA LEU A 273 1.28 -2.18 6.05
C LEU A 273 0.78 -1.07 6.97
N PRO A 274 0.34 -1.39 8.19
CA PRO A 274 0.19 -0.35 9.20
C PRO A 274 1.53 0.38 9.41
N LEU A 275 1.46 1.59 9.98
CA LEU A 275 2.63 2.48 10.11
C LEU A 275 3.83 1.79 10.79
N ARG A 276 3.55 0.91 11.75
CA ARG A 276 4.52 0.11 12.50
C ARG A 276 5.33 -0.83 11.62
N GLU A 277 4.67 -1.50 10.68
CA GLU A 277 5.28 -2.46 9.76
C GLU A 277 6.01 -1.73 8.62
N GLN A 278 5.56 -0.54 8.21
CA GLN A 278 6.30 0.30 7.26
C GLN A 278 7.60 0.84 7.85
N GLN A 279 7.58 1.22 9.13
CA GLN A 279 8.78 1.63 9.85
C GLN A 279 9.74 0.45 10.04
N PHE A 280 9.22 -0.75 10.33
CA PHE A 280 10.03 -1.98 10.37
C PHE A 280 10.69 -2.27 9.02
N VAL A 281 9.94 -2.15 7.91
CA VAL A 281 10.49 -2.27 6.56
C VAL A 281 11.55 -1.20 6.30
N ALA A 282 11.27 0.07 6.61
CA ALA A 282 12.22 1.17 6.44
C ALA A 282 13.52 0.99 7.25
N GLN A 283 13.43 0.45 8.47
CA GLN A 283 14.58 0.15 9.33
C GLN A 283 15.37 -1.05 8.79
N ARG A 284 14.69 -2.07 8.25
CA ARG A 284 15.35 -3.21 7.62
C ARG A 284 16.11 -2.78 6.36
N LEU A 285 15.48 -1.96 5.52
CA LEU A 285 16.10 -1.30 4.38
C LEU A 285 17.35 -0.51 4.79
N ALA A 286 17.30 0.19 5.93
CA ALA A 286 18.42 0.95 6.48
C ALA A 286 19.51 0.08 7.15
N ARG A 287 19.22 -1.19 7.46
CA ARG A 287 20.16 -2.15 8.07
C ARG A 287 20.96 -2.90 7.00
N ASP A 288 20.26 -3.48 6.04
CA ASP A 288 20.89 -4.27 4.96
C ASP A 288 21.74 -3.37 4.04
N TRP A 289 21.49 -2.06 4.11
CA TRP A 289 22.34 -0.95 3.70
C TRP A 289 23.86 -1.09 3.93
N GLY A 290 24.27 -1.42 5.16
CA GLY A 290 25.69 -1.49 5.51
C GLY A 290 26.42 -2.57 4.71
N ARG A 291 25.67 -3.55 4.20
CA ARG A 291 26.17 -4.64 3.36
C ARG A 291 26.26 -4.27 1.88
N LEU A 292 25.58 -3.20 1.44
CA LEU A 292 25.56 -2.72 0.05
C LEU A 292 26.71 -1.76 -0.31
N GLY A 293 27.72 -1.63 0.57
CA GLY A 293 29.09 -1.31 0.16
C GLY A 293 29.53 0.15 0.23
N GLY A 294 29.05 0.97 1.17
CA GLY A 294 29.66 2.29 1.39
C GLY A 294 29.28 3.00 2.69
N ASP A 295 30.19 3.84 3.18
CA ASP A 295 30.04 4.69 4.37
C ASP A 295 29.00 5.82 4.18
N ALA A 296 28.55 6.04 2.94
CA ALA A 296 27.65 7.12 2.55
C ALA A 296 26.45 6.62 1.75
N ARG A 297 25.41 7.45 1.66
CA ARG A 297 24.12 7.06 1.10
C ARG A 297 24.01 7.04 -0.42
N PRO A 298 24.02 5.87 -1.13
CA PRO A 298 23.66 5.83 -2.54
C PRO A 298 22.27 6.41 -2.78
N ARG A 299 22.23 7.28 -3.79
CA ARG A 299 21.00 7.91 -4.31
C ARG A 299 20.13 6.95 -5.12
N SER A 300 20.68 5.79 -5.50
CA SER A 300 20.02 4.74 -6.28
C SER A 300 20.70 3.39 -6.05
N LEU A 301 19.96 2.29 -6.22
CA LEU A 301 20.52 0.93 -6.19
C LEU A 301 20.68 0.36 -7.60
N ALA A 302 21.69 -0.49 -7.80
CA ALA A 302 21.76 -1.37 -8.96
C ALA A 302 20.61 -2.41 -8.89
N GLU A 303 20.14 -2.90 -10.04
CA GLU A 303 18.97 -3.79 -10.11
C GLU A 303 19.12 -5.08 -9.30
N SER A 304 20.32 -5.67 -9.25
CA SER A 304 20.61 -6.87 -8.46
C SER A 304 20.47 -6.60 -6.94
N ALA A 305 21.08 -5.53 -6.45
CA ALA A 305 20.97 -5.10 -5.05
C ALA A 305 19.53 -4.72 -4.67
N TYR A 306 18.79 -4.10 -5.60
CA TYR A 306 17.36 -3.82 -5.40
C TYR A 306 16.52 -5.12 -5.32
N SER A 307 16.84 -6.13 -6.12
CA SER A 307 16.14 -7.42 -6.10
C SER A 307 16.35 -8.18 -4.79
N GLU A 308 17.57 -8.15 -4.25
CA GLU A 308 17.89 -8.72 -2.92
C GLU A 308 17.13 -7.97 -1.81
N LEU A 309 17.17 -6.64 -1.85
CA LEU A 309 16.42 -5.78 -0.94
C LEU A 309 14.91 -6.10 -0.96
N LEU A 310 14.34 -6.31 -2.15
CA LEU A 310 12.94 -6.71 -2.30
C LEU A 310 12.65 -8.08 -1.70
N ALA A 311 13.57 -9.05 -1.84
CA ALA A 311 13.42 -10.37 -1.24
C ALA A 311 13.39 -10.28 0.29
N ASP A 312 14.26 -9.47 0.88
CA ASP A 312 14.34 -9.23 2.32
C ASP A 312 13.09 -8.50 2.85
N VAL A 313 12.63 -7.46 2.15
CA VAL A 313 11.38 -6.76 2.48
C VAL A 313 10.18 -7.72 2.41
N ARG A 314 10.10 -8.55 1.37
CA ARG A 314 9.03 -9.57 1.25
C ARG A 314 9.09 -10.59 2.40
N ALA A 315 10.28 -11.02 2.81
CA ALA A 315 10.45 -11.92 3.95
C ALA A 315 10.05 -11.26 5.28
N ALA A 316 10.38 -9.97 5.46
CA ALA A 316 9.97 -9.16 6.60
C ALA A 316 8.44 -9.01 6.68
N ILE A 317 7.80 -8.63 5.58
CA ILE A 317 6.33 -8.51 5.46
C ILE A 317 5.66 -9.86 5.74
N ARG A 318 6.17 -10.96 5.16
CA ARG A 318 5.61 -12.31 5.39
C ARG A 318 5.67 -12.71 6.86
N ARG A 319 6.78 -12.45 7.56
CA ARG A 319 6.88 -12.70 9.00
C ARG A 319 5.86 -11.88 9.81
N ALA A 320 5.82 -10.57 9.56
CA ALA A 320 4.87 -9.68 10.24
C ALA A 320 3.39 -10.06 10.00
N THR A 321 3.04 -10.54 8.79
CA THR A 321 1.67 -10.95 8.44
C THR A 321 1.30 -12.37 8.86
N HIS A 322 2.26 -13.28 8.99
CA HIS A 322 2.00 -14.65 9.46
C HIS A 322 1.94 -14.75 10.99
N GLU A 323 2.68 -13.92 11.73
CA GLU A 323 2.66 -13.91 13.20
C GLU A 323 1.34 -13.38 13.78
N ASP A 324 0.56 -12.62 13.00
CA ASP A 324 -0.74 -12.08 13.43
C ASP A 324 -1.95 -12.99 13.15
N HIS A 325 -1.78 -14.17 12.53
CA HIS A 325 -2.90 -15.03 12.07
C HIS A 325 -2.91 -16.46 12.60
N ASP A 326 -2.05 -16.81 13.56
CA ASP A 326 -2.23 -18.04 14.34
C ASP A 326 -2.73 -17.70 15.76
N PRO A 327 -4.05 -17.74 16.01
CA PRO A 327 -4.61 -17.50 17.33
C PRO A 327 -4.19 -18.57 18.37
N SER A 328 -3.45 -19.62 17.98
CA SER A 328 -2.95 -20.66 18.88
C SER A 328 -1.48 -20.53 19.30
N THR A 329 -0.70 -19.64 18.67
CA THR A 329 0.68 -19.33 19.11
C THR A 329 0.78 -18.13 20.04
N VAL A 330 -0.33 -17.46 20.31
CA VAL A 330 -0.45 -16.56 21.46
C VAL A 330 -0.71 -17.40 22.70
N LEU A 331 0.34 -17.59 23.51
CA LEU A 331 0.36 -18.17 24.86
C LEU A 331 0.67 -19.68 24.92
N ASP A 332 1.94 -20.03 24.74
CA ASP A 332 2.60 -20.87 25.75
C ASP A 332 4.13 -20.79 25.65
N GLY A 333 4.79 -20.45 26.76
CA GLY A 333 6.26 -20.55 26.89
C GLY A 333 6.96 -19.38 27.58
N SER A 334 6.94 -19.35 28.92
CA SER A 334 7.85 -18.64 29.86
C SER A 334 8.10 -17.13 29.71
N GLY A 335 7.54 -16.37 30.65
CA GLY A 335 7.78 -14.94 30.84
C GLY A 335 9.14 -14.61 31.46
N ALA A 336 10.17 -14.46 30.62
CA ALA A 336 11.37 -13.71 30.99
C ALA A 336 11.26 -12.28 30.43
N GLU A 337 11.43 -11.28 31.29
CA GLU A 337 11.52 -9.87 30.88
C GLU A 337 12.76 -9.72 29.97
N LEU A 338 12.63 -9.03 28.84
CA LEU A 338 13.75 -8.74 27.95
C LEU A 338 14.81 -7.95 28.73
N ALA A 339 15.97 -8.56 28.96
CA ALA A 339 17.11 -7.90 29.60
C ALA A 339 17.75 -6.95 28.60
N TRP A 340 17.54 -5.65 28.79
CA TRP A 340 18.18 -4.61 27.99
C TRP A 340 19.63 -4.40 28.47
N PRO A 341 20.59 -4.24 27.54
CA PRO A 341 21.98 -3.97 27.90
C PRO A 341 22.14 -2.60 28.58
N GLN A 342 23.25 -2.39 29.28
CA GLN A 342 23.59 -1.09 29.85
C GLN A 342 23.90 -0.08 28.72
N LEU A 343 23.72 1.23 28.97
CA LEU A 343 23.93 2.26 27.94
C LEU A 343 25.36 2.32 27.38
N ASP A 344 26.35 1.88 28.17
CA ASP A 344 27.78 1.81 27.81
C ASP A 344 28.19 0.44 27.24
N ASP A 345 27.25 -0.47 27.06
CA ASP A 345 27.52 -1.79 26.53
C ASP A 345 27.99 -1.69 25.07
N ALA A 346 29.16 -2.27 24.77
CA ALA A 346 29.75 -2.28 23.44
C ALA A 346 28.82 -2.91 22.38
N THR A 347 27.88 -3.78 22.79
CA THR A 347 26.86 -4.36 21.93
C THR A 347 25.82 -3.35 21.42
N LEU A 348 25.66 -2.18 22.06
CA LEU A 348 24.81 -1.08 21.58
C LEU A 348 25.50 -0.23 20.50
N VAL A 349 26.80 -0.46 20.29
CA VAL A 349 27.60 0.12 19.18
C VAL A 349 27.71 -0.89 18.03
N ASP A 350 27.65 -2.19 18.34
CA ASP A 350 27.57 -3.27 17.36
C ASP A 350 26.29 -3.22 16.53
N ALA A 351 26.44 -3.24 15.20
CA ALA A 351 25.33 -3.05 14.27
C ALA A 351 24.36 -4.24 14.24
N ASP A 352 24.87 -5.46 14.40
CA ASP A 352 24.05 -6.68 14.35
C ASP A 352 23.24 -6.84 15.64
N THR A 353 23.87 -6.61 16.80
CA THR A 353 23.22 -6.69 18.11
C THR A 353 22.26 -5.53 18.35
N GLY A 354 22.64 -4.30 17.99
CA GLY A 354 21.77 -3.13 18.06
C GLY A 354 20.50 -3.28 17.20
N ALA A 355 20.62 -3.90 16.03
CA ALA A 355 19.48 -4.20 15.17
C ALA A 355 18.56 -5.29 15.75
N GLU A 356 19.12 -6.35 16.34
CA GLU A 356 18.33 -7.39 17.01
C GLU A 356 17.52 -6.83 18.18
N LEU A 357 18.16 -5.99 19.00
CA LEU A 357 17.51 -5.31 20.13
C LEU A 357 16.40 -4.36 19.68
N CYS A 358 16.60 -3.64 18.57
CA CYS A 358 15.55 -2.83 17.97
C CYS A 358 14.38 -3.70 17.48
N CYS A 359 14.62 -4.82 16.79
CA CYS A 359 13.53 -5.72 16.38
C CYS A 359 12.70 -6.20 17.58
N ARG A 360 13.35 -6.57 18.68
CA ARG A 360 12.69 -6.98 19.92
C ARG A 360 11.95 -5.84 20.61
N ALA A 361 12.43 -4.59 20.53
CA ALA A 361 11.75 -3.39 21.07
C ALA A 361 10.35 -3.17 20.48
N PHE A 362 10.16 -3.59 19.23
CA PHE A 362 8.93 -3.42 18.49
C PHE A 362 7.92 -4.54 18.75
N GLU A 363 8.22 -5.57 19.56
CA GLU A 363 7.21 -6.49 20.08
C GLU A 363 6.39 -5.82 21.20
N LEU A 364 5.09 -6.11 21.32
CA LEU A 364 4.19 -5.52 22.35
C LEU A 364 4.76 -5.63 23.79
N ARG A 365 5.54 -6.69 24.05
CA ARG A 365 6.23 -6.92 25.33
C ARG A 365 7.56 -6.16 25.43
N GLY A 366 8.31 -6.05 24.33
CA GLY A 366 9.57 -5.32 24.25
C GLY A 366 9.41 -3.81 24.40
N THR A 367 8.31 -3.23 23.93
CA THR A 367 8.05 -1.79 24.11
C THR A 367 7.85 -1.42 25.59
N ARG A 368 7.20 -2.30 26.38
CA ARG A 368 7.00 -2.08 27.82
C ARG A 368 8.30 -2.21 28.61
N SER A 369 9.13 -3.22 28.33
CA SER A 369 10.43 -3.36 28.99
C SER A 369 11.39 -2.25 28.55
N LEU A 370 11.36 -1.83 27.28
CA LEU A 370 12.18 -0.73 26.78
C LEU A 370 11.81 0.58 27.45
N ARG A 371 10.53 0.85 27.64
CA ARG A 371 10.08 2.04 28.37
C ARG A 371 10.63 2.06 29.79
N ARG A 372 10.55 0.94 30.52
CA ARG A 372 11.13 0.83 31.87
C ARG A 372 12.64 1.03 31.85
N TRP A 373 13.31 0.50 30.83
CA TRP A 373 14.74 0.69 30.63
C TRP A 373 15.07 2.17 30.38
N VAL A 374 14.30 2.89 29.56
CA VAL A 374 14.46 4.34 29.36
C VAL A 374 14.19 5.11 30.66
N GLU A 375 13.14 4.74 31.41
CA GLU A 375 12.78 5.38 32.68
C GLU A 375 13.83 5.12 33.79
N ALA A 376 14.61 4.05 33.69
CA ALA A 376 15.67 3.71 34.64
C ALA A 376 16.96 4.53 34.45
N HIS A 377 17.09 5.26 33.34
CA HIS A 377 18.28 6.07 33.04
C HIS A 377 17.97 7.56 33.13
N ASP A 378 18.95 8.34 33.60
CA ASP A 378 18.79 9.79 33.61
C ASP A 378 18.92 10.37 32.20
N ARG A 379 18.29 11.53 32.01
CA ARG A 379 18.24 12.21 30.72
C ARG A 379 19.63 12.48 30.13
N GLY A 380 20.61 12.86 30.95
CA GLY A 380 21.96 13.18 30.49
C GLY A 380 22.73 11.93 30.04
N GLN A 381 22.48 10.78 30.67
CA GLN A 381 23.01 9.49 30.22
C GLN A 381 22.44 9.09 28.86
N LEU A 382 21.12 9.21 28.69
CA LEU A 382 20.45 8.92 27.43
C LEU A 382 20.90 9.86 26.31
N GLU A 383 21.08 11.15 26.59
CA GLU A 383 21.60 12.13 25.62
C GLU A 383 23.02 11.77 25.15
N ARG A 384 23.95 11.50 26.07
CA ARG A 384 25.33 11.11 25.72
C ARG A 384 25.35 9.83 24.90
N ALA A 385 24.65 8.80 25.36
CA ALA A 385 24.64 7.51 24.69
C ALA A 385 23.96 7.57 23.31
N ALA A 386 22.91 8.38 23.16
CA ALA A 386 22.24 8.59 21.87
C ALA A 386 23.08 9.43 20.89
N VAL A 387 23.92 10.35 21.36
CA VAL A 387 24.90 11.04 20.49
C VAL A 387 25.87 10.01 19.89
N GLU A 388 26.35 9.09 20.70
CA GLU A 388 27.38 8.11 20.33
C GLU A 388 26.83 6.90 19.57
N SER A 389 25.58 6.49 19.83
CA SER A 389 24.95 5.32 19.20
C SER A 389 23.68 5.69 18.41
N PRO A 390 23.62 5.39 17.10
CA PRO A 390 22.38 5.50 16.32
C PRO A 390 21.30 4.53 16.80
N TRP A 391 21.67 3.41 17.42
CA TRP A 391 20.71 2.43 17.93
C TRP A 391 19.99 2.92 19.18
N ILE A 392 20.68 3.63 20.06
CA ILE A 392 20.05 4.26 21.24
C ILE A 392 19.07 5.36 20.80
N ARG A 393 19.39 6.14 19.76
CA ARG A 393 18.42 7.07 19.13
C ARG A 393 17.18 6.34 18.63
N MET A 394 17.36 5.20 17.97
CA MET A 394 16.25 4.38 17.46
C MET A 394 15.39 3.78 18.56
N LEU A 395 15.99 3.30 19.66
CA LEU A 395 15.26 2.79 20.82
C LEU A 395 14.45 3.90 21.50
N LEU A 396 15.04 5.09 21.71
CA LEU A 396 14.32 6.24 22.25
C LEU A 396 13.15 6.67 21.36
N LEU A 397 13.35 6.70 20.04
CA LEU A 397 12.31 7.03 19.08
C LEU A 397 11.14 6.05 19.18
N SER A 398 11.44 4.77 19.34
CA SER A 398 10.43 3.72 19.53
C SER A 398 9.55 4.02 20.75
N VAL A 399 10.15 4.37 21.90
CA VAL A 399 9.39 4.69 23.12
C VAL A 399 8.55 5.97 22.98
N VAL A 400 9.03 6.96 22.22
CA VAL A 400 8.27 8.18 21.91
C VAL A 400 7.04 7.86 21.06
N CYS A 401 7.22 7.08 19.99
CA CYS A 401 6.15 6.73 19.06
C CYS A 401 5.06 5.87 19.69
N TYR A 402 5.40 4.88 20.53
CA TYR A 402 4.40 3.98 21.13
C TYR A 402 3.83 4.46 22.47
N GLY A 403 4.59 5.24 23.23
CA GLY A 403 4.26 5.58 24.62
C GLY A 403 3.99 7.06 24.88
N ARG A 404 4.19 7.95 23.89
CA ARG A 404 4.21 9.41 24.08
C ARG A 404 5.13 9.82 25.24
N HIS A 405 6.31 9.20 25.31
CA HIS A 405 7.25 9.41 26.41
C HIS A 405 8.01 10.73 26.23
N GLU A 406 7.46 11.80 26.80
CA GLU A 406 7.97 13.17 26.65
C GLU A 406 9.47 13.34 27.01
N PRO A 407 10.02 12.67 28.05
CA PRO A 407 11.45 12.75 28.33
C PRO A 407 12.33 12.23 27.18
N ALA A 408 11.93 11.13 26.53
CA ALA A 408 12.66 10.58 25.39
C ALA A 408 12.53 11.49 24.16
N ALA A 409 11.36 12.12 23.97
CA ALA A 409 11.14 13.09 22.90
C ALA A 409 12.05 14.32 23.07
N HIS A 410 12.23 14.78 24.31
CA HIS A 410 13.15 15.88 24.62
C HIS A 410 14.61 15.56 24.30
N VAL A 411 15.07 14.35 24.63
CA VAL A 411 16.42 13.88 24.29
C VAL A 411 16.63 13.92 22.78
N LEU A 412 15.70 13.36 22.00
CA LEU A 412 15.79 13.34 20.54
C LEU A 412 15.76 14.74 19.93
N ARG A 413 14.86 15.61 20.40
CA ARG A 413 14.79 17.01 19.94
C ARG A 413 16.10 17.75 20.19
N ALA A 414 16.74 17.56 21.35
CA ALA A 414 18.02 18.18 21.68
C ALA A 414 19.14 17.71 20.73
N ILE A 415 19.22 16.41 20.46
CA ILE A 415 20.23 15.81 19.57
C ILE A 415 20.06 16.33 18.13
N TYR A 416 18.85 16.26 17.57
CA TYR A 416 18.61 16.67 16.19
C TYR A 416 18.76 18.19 15.98
N ALA A 417 18.48 19.01 17.00
CA ALA A 417 18.71 20.45 16.94
C ALA A 417 20.20 20.83 16.96
N ASP A 418 21.05 20.02 17.59
CA ASP A 418 22.51 20.22 17.60
C ASP A 418 23.15 19.73 16.28
N ASP A 419 22.67 18.59 15.75
CA ASP A 419 23.10 18.05 14.46
C ASP A 419 22.82 19.01 13.30
N LYS A 420 21.66 19.69 13.33
CA LYS A 420 21.29 20.73 12.35
C LYS A 420 22.21 21.94 12.42
N ARG A 421 22.71 22.31 13.61
CA ARG A 421 23.65 23.43 13.80
C ARG A 421 25.08 23.10 13.38
N ARG A 422 25.50 21.83 13.43
CA ARG A 422 26.83 21.39 12.98
C ARG A 422 26.93 21.25 11.45
N ARG A 423 25.80 21.10 10.77
CA ARG A 423 25.71 20.93 9.30
C ARG A 423 25.41 22.24 8.55
N ALA A 424 25.05 23.29 9.27
CA ALA A 424 24.89 24.66 8.77
C ALA A 424 26.20 25.42 8.98
#